data_AF-A0A4Y3R5M6-F1
#
_entry.id   AF-A0A4Y3R5M6-F1
#
_cell.length_a   1.000
_cell.length_b   1.000
_cell.length_c   1.000
_cell.angle_alpha   90.00
_cell.angle_beta   90.00
_cell.angle_gamma   90.00
#
_symmetry.space_group_name_H-M   'P 1'
#
loop_
_entity.id
_entity.type
_entity.pdbx_description
1 polymer ?
#
loop_
_entity_poly.entity_id
_entity_poly.type
_entity_poly.pdbx_seq_one_letter_code
_entity_poly.pdbx_strand_id
1 'polypeptide(L)'
;MPPPMATGSPADDGAQIEPDGRPPGEAPLARSLARLAEQAARSGPHCCGALATLSMPSGSGGLDDAGDPALGVTHPDLTPLVTVQFESGEGPIPAALATGRPVSCPDLLRDRRWDGYRAHALDAGLRSTTTLPYRRAGVVLTLTVCSFRPHGTAENPENSPADPGNPGTASYTDLLGDLAASVLVRDLRYRAALDEVEQLDTALRSRPVVDRACGIIMAVTGCGPDQAFAVLRRVSQRANRKLHDVAEGVVRTRGRGVERELRQLGQMP
;
A
#
# COMPACT_ATOMS: atom_id res chain seq x y z
N MET A 1 -17.47 25.18 51.70
CA MET A 1 -17.99 24.16 50.77
C MET A 1 -17.23 24.27 49.46
N PRO A 2 -16.12 23.54 49.28
CA PRO A 2 -15.38 23.47 48.02
C PRO A 2 -15.93 22.32 47.13
N PRO A 3 -15.92 22.43 45.79
CA PRO A 3 -16.35 21.35 44.91
C PRO A 3 -15.25 20.28 44.73
N PRO A 4 -15.61 19.03 44.42
CA PRO A 4 -14.65 17.93 44.22
C PRO A 4 -14.02 17.97 42.81
N MET A 5 -12.74 17.63 42.75
CA MET A 5 -11.98 17.38 41.53
C MET A 5 -12.53 16.18 40.76
N ALA A 6 -12.95 16.39 39.51
CA ALA A 6 -13.23 15.33 38.56
C ALA A 6 -11.94 14.88 37.86
N THR A 7 -11.50 13.67 38.15
CA THR A 7 -10.52 12.92 37.34
C THR A 7 -11.25 12.28 36.16
N GLY A 8 -11.11 12.87 34.97
CA GLY A 8 -11.58 12.31 33.71
C GLY A 8 -10.51 11.43 33.05
N SER A 9 -10.93 10.21 32.67
CA SER A 9 -10.20 9.13 32.01
C SER A 9 -9.41 9.56 30.76
N PRO A 10 -8.24 8.95 30.46
CA PRO A 10 -7.62 9.11 29.14
C PRO A 10 -8.42 8.32 28.09
N ALA A 11 -8.46 8.92 26.91
CA ALA A 11 -9.23 8.54 25.75
C ALA A 11 -8.90 7.12 25.23
N ASP A 12 -9.97 6.44 24.87
CA ASP A 12 -10.02 5.28 23.99
C ASP A 12 -9.60 5.73 22.59
N ASP A 13 -8.36 5.42 22.19
CA ASP A 13 -7.81 5.72 20.87
C ASP A 13 -8.34 4.66 19.89
N GLY A 14 -9.62 4.83 19.54
CA GLY A 14 -10.30 4.02 18.55
C GLY A 14 -9.64 4.24 17.19
N ALA A 15 -8.98 3.18 16.68
CA ALA A 15 -8.53 3.09 15.31
C ALA A 15 -9.66 3.53 14.37
N GLN A 16 -9.48 4.70 13.74
CA GLN A 16 -10.42 5.25 12.78
C GLN A 16 -10.40 4.36 11.54
N ILE A 17 -11.40 3.49 11.42
CA ILE A 17 -11.71 2.78 10.18
C ILE A 17 -12.38 3.80 9.27
N GLU A 18 -11.71 4.22 8.18
CA GLU A 18 -12.37 5.01 7.13
C GLU A 18 -13.54 4.21 6.53
N PRO A 19 -14.68 4.85 6.23
CA PRO A 19 -15.95 4.17 5.94
C PRO A 19 -16.01 3.37 4.61
N ASP A 20 -14.89 3.21 3.90
CA ASP A 20 -14.85 2.69 2.53
C ASP A 20 -14.13 1.34 2.37
N GLY A 21 -13.85 0.62 3.47
CA GLY A 21 -13.25 -0.73 3.43
C GLY A 21 -11.83 -0.79 2.82
N ARG A 22 -11.23 0.38 2.55
CA ARG A 22 -9.94 0.53 1.90
C ARG A 22 -8.83 0.55 2.96
N PRO A 23 -7.70 -0.16 2.76
CA PRO A 23 -6.61 -0.13 3.74
C PRO A 23 -6.09 1.31 3.91
N PRO A 24 -5.76 1.73 5.16
CA PRO A 24 -5.47 3.13 5.51
C PRO A 24 -4.26 3.75 4.75
N GLY A 25 -3.48 2.94 4.04
CA GLY A 25 -2.35 3.36 3.20
C GLY A 25 -2.68 3.70 1.73
N GLU A 26 -3.84 3.30 1.22
CA GLU A 26 -4.22 3.51 -0.19
C GLU A 26 -4.67 4.95 -0.49
N ALA A 27 -5.40 5.60 0.42
CA ALA A 27 -5.89 6.97 0.23
C ALA A 27 -4.75 8.01 0.06
N PRO A 28 -3.64 7.96 0.83
CA PRO A 28 -2.47 8.80 0.58
C PRO A 28 -1.79 8.55 -0.77
N LEU A 29 -1.75 7.29 -1.22
CA LEU A 29 -1.10 6.89 -2.46
C LEU A 29 -1.90 7.36 -3.68
N ALA A 30 -3.20 7.10 -3.71
CA ALA A 30 -4.10 7.57 -4.76
C ALA A 30 -4.06 9.10 -4.91
N ARG A 31 -4.03 9.84 -3.79
CA ARG A 31 -3.85 11.31 -3.80
C ARG A 31 -2.51 11.74 -4.40
N SER A 32 -1.43 11.01 -4.11
CA SER A 32 -0.10 11.32 -4.64
C SER A 32 -0.03 11.08 -6.15
N LEU A 33 -0.63 9.99 -6.63
CA LEU A 33 -0.76 9.68 -8.05
C LEU A 33 -1.65 10.69 -8.78
N ALA A 34 -2.76 11.13 -8.17
CA ALA A 34 -3.63 12.15 -8.75
C ALA A 34 -2.89 13.49 -8.90
N ARG A 35 -2.12 13.92 -7.90
CA ARG A 35 -1.28 15.13 -8.00
C ARG A 35 -0.21 15.02 -9.08
N LEU A 36 0.42 13.86 -9.22
CA LEU A 36 1.38 13.60 -10.29
C LEU A 36 0.71 13.73 -11.67
N ALA A 37 -0.46 13.11 -11.84
CA ALA A 37 -1.24 13.21 -13.07
C ALA A 37 -1.62 14.67 -13.35
N GLU A 38 -2.07 15.44 -12.37
CA GLU A 38 -2.37 16.86 -12.53
C GLU A 38 -1.16 17.69 -12.97
N GLN A 39 0.01 17.42 -12.39
CA GLN A 39 1.25 18.11 -12.77
C GLN A 39 1.68 17.75 -14.19
N ALA A 40 1.55 16.49 -14.59
CA ALA A 40 1.83 16.04 -15.96
C ALA A 40 0.82 16.60 -16.97
N ALA A 41 -0.45 16.78 -16.59
CA ALA A 41 -1.44 17.41 -17.46
C ALA A 41 -1.12 18.89 -17.73
N ARG A 42 -0.45 19.56 -16.78
CA ARG A 42 -0.07 20.98 -16.89
C ARG A 42 1.23 21.22 -17.66
N SER A 43 2.03 20.18 -17.92
CA SER A 43 3.36 20.33 -18.53
C SER A 43 3.35 20.48 -20.05
N GLY A 44 2.29 20.03 -20.73
CA GLY A 44 2.20 20.03 -22.20
C GLY A 44 1.14 21.01 -22.74
N PRO A 45 1.44 21.82 -23.77
CA PRO A 45 0.51 22.82 -24.33
C PRO A 45 -0.74 22.22 -24.99
N HIS A 46 -0.75 20.91 -25.24
CA HIS A 46 -1.86 20.18 -25.87
C HIS A 46 -2.35 19.00 -25.02
N CYS A 47 -1.89 18.89 -23.78
CA CYS A 47 -2.36 17.85 -22.86
C CYS A 47 -3.76 18.21 -22.35
N CYS A 48 -4.73 17.31 -22.55
CA CYS A 48 -6.09 17.49 -22.03
C CYS A 48 -6.34 16.71 -20.73
N GLY A 49 -5.43 15.80 -20.38
CA GLY A 49 -5.52 15.03 -19.16
C GLY A 49 -4.37 14.04 -19.03
N ALA A 50 -4.22 13.50 -17.83
CA ALA A 50 -3.24 12.46 -17.56
C ALA A 50 -3.76 11.48 -16.53
N LEU A 51 -3.09 10.34 -16.46
CA LEU A 51 -3.31 9.32 -15.44
C LEU A 51 -1.98 8.73 -15.00
N ALA A 52 -1.91 8.33 -13.74
CA ALA A 52 -0.76 7.66 -13.15
C ALA A 52 -1.20 6.36 -12.50
N THR A 53 -0.53 5.26 -12.82
CA THR A 53 -0.78 3.95 -12.19
C THR A 53 0.48 3.43 -11.53
N LEU A 54 0.32 2.77 -10.39
CA LEU A 54 1.40 2.09 -9.72
C LEU A 54 1.15 0.58 -9.72
N SER A 55 2.09 -0.17 -10.28
CA SER A 55 2.14 -1.63 -10.19
C SER A 55 3.29 -2.04 -9.28
N MET A 56 2.94 -2.73 -8.21
CA MET A 56 3.87 -3.33 -7.26
C MET A 56 4.10 -4.79 -7.66
N PRO A 57 5.29 -5.36 -7.43
CA PRO A 57 5.46 -6.80 -7.57
C PRO A 57 4.56 -7.46 -6.52
N SER A 58 3.67 -8.35 -6.96
CA SER A 58 2.77 -9.10 -6.06
C SER A 58 3.61 -9.75 -4.96
N GLY A 59 3.45 -9.26 -3.73
CA GLY A 59 4.20 -9.76 -2.59
C GLY A 59 3.58 -11.05 -2.11
N SER A 60 4.17 -12.20 -2.46
CA SER A 60 4.02 -13.52 -1.81
C SER A 60 2.71 -13.83 -1.07
N GLY A 61 1.56 -13.47 -1.61
CA GLY A 61 0.24 -13.72 -1.04
C GLY A 61 -0.72 -14.02 -2.17
N GLY A 62 -1.13 -15.30 -2.27
CA GLY A 62 -2.24 -15.81 -3.09
C GLY A 62 -2.19 -15.52 -4.60
N LEU A 63 -2.50 -16.53 -5.41
CA LEU A 63 -2.69 -16.35 -6.86
C LEU A 63 -3.89 -15.44 -7.25
N ASP A 64 -4.61 -14.89 -6.28
CA ASP A 64 -5.83 -14.08 -6.47
C ASP A 64 -5.73 -12.64 -5.91
N ASP A 65 -4.59 -12.21 -5.34
CA ASP A 65 -4.41 -10.87 -4.74
C ASP A 65 -3.63 -9.90 -5.66
N ALA A 66 -3.98 -9.89 -6.95
CA ALA A 66 -3.65 -8.75 -7.80
C ALA A 66 -4.67 -7.65 -7.48
N GLY A 67 -4.54 -7.03 -6.30
CA GLY A 67 -5.36 -5.87 -5.94
C GLY A 67 -5.32 -4.81 -7.04
N ASP A 68 -6.41 -4.07 -7.19
CA ASP A 68 -6.51 -3.01 -8.21
C ASP A 68 -5.27 -2.10 -8.13
N PRO A 69 -4.62 -1.81 -9.27
CA PRO A 69 -3.45 -0.94 -9.29
C PRO A 69 -3.83 0.41 -8.71
N ALA A 70 -3.01 0.95 -7.81
CA ALA A 70 -3.24 2.29 -7.29
C ALA A 70 -3.28 3.28 -8.46
N LEU A 71 -4.32 4.10 -8.49
CA LEU A 71 -4.66 4.96 -9.64
C LEU A 71 -4.83 6.41 -9.20
N GLY A 72 -4.31 7.33 -10.01
CA GLY A 72 -4.68 8.74 -10.02
C GLY A 72 -5.02 9.19 -11.43
N VAL A 73 -6.14 9.89 -11.60
CA VAL A 73 -6.58 10.46 -12.89
C VAL A 73 -6.89 11.94 -12.73
N THR A 74 -6.66 12.73 -13.78
CA THR A 74 -7.07 14.14 -13.78
C THR A 74 -8.54 14.35 -14.12
N HIS A 75 -9.17 13.39 -14.80
CA HIS A 75 -10.56 13.48 -15.24
C HIS A 75 -11.26 12.12 -15.09
N PRO A 76 -12.51 12.07 -14.60
CA PRO A 76 -13.25 10.82 -14.41
C PRO A 76 -13.36 9.98 -15.70
N ASP A 77 -13.49 10.63 -16.86
CA ASP A 77 -13.59 9.99 -18.18
C ASP A 77 -12.34 9.16 -18.57
N LEU A 78 -11.21 9.33 -17.87
CA LEU A 78 -10.02 8.51 -18.09
C LEU A 78 -10.05 7.20 -17.31
N THR A 79 -10.91 7.06 -16.29
CA THR A 79 -11.01 5.85 -15.46
C THR A 79 -11.38 4.62 -16.28
N PRO A 80 -12.40 4.65 -17.16
CA PRO A 80 -12.74 3.50 -18.00
C PRO A 80 -11.60 3.03 -18.90
N LEU A 81 -10.71 3.95 -19.31
CA LEU A 81 -9.54 3.62 -20.13
C LEU A 81 -8.51 2.82 -19.35
N VAL A 82 -8.42 3.03 -18.04
CA VAL A 82 -7.54 2.22 -17.18
C VAL A 82 -8.16 0.84 -17.01
N THR A 83 -9.44 0.80 -16.63
CA THR A 83 -10.19 -0.44 -16.41
C THR A 83 -10.09 -1.39 -17.61
N VAL A 84 -10.40 -0.91 -18.83
CA VAL A 84 -10.36 -1.78 -20.02
C VAL A 84 -8.97 -2.38 -20.28
N GLN A 85 -7.89 -1.64 -19.98
CA GLN A 85 -6.53 -2.12 -20.20
C GLN A 85 -6.10 -3.18 -19.18
N PHE A 86 -6.55 -3.05 -17.93
CA PHE A 86 -6.26 -4.04 -16.89
C PHE A 86 -7.13 -5.30 -17.04
N GLU A 87 -8.40 -5.14 -17.42
CA GLU A 87 -9.32 -6.27 -17.65
C GLU A 87 -8.93 -7.10 -18.89
N SER A 88 -8.58 -6.43 -19.99
CA SER A 88 -8.20 -7.13 -21.23
C SER A 88 -6.72 -7.55 -21.27
N GLY A 89 -5.87 -6.93 -20.45
CA GLY A 89 -4.42 -7.05 -20.56
C GLY A 89 -3.83 -6.37 -21.81
N GLU A 90 -4.65 -5.65 -22.58
CA GLU A 90 -4.26 -5.01 -23.83
C GLU A 90 -4.34 -3.48 -23.73
N GLY A 91 -3.31 -2.79 -24.23
CA GLY A 91 -3.28 -1.34 -24.28
C GLY A 91 -1.89 -0.75 -24.03
N PRO A 92 -1.78 0.59 -24.07
CA PRO A 92 -0.53 1.29 -23.81
C PRO A 92 0.11 0.97 -22.46
N ILE A 93 -0.68 0.86 -21.39
CA ILE A 93 -0.19 0.58 -20.03
C ILE A 93 0.41 -0.82 -19.94
N PRO A 94 -0.32 -1.92 -20.25
CA PRO A 94 0.26 -3.26 -20.29
C PRO A 94 1.49 -3.36 -21.19
N ALA A 95 1.48 -2.71 -22.36
CA ALA A 95 2.61 -2.73 -23.28
C ALA A 95 3.85 -2.01 -22.72
N ALA A 96 3.67 -0.87 -22.04
CA ALA A 96 4.74 -0.15 -21.35
C ALA A 96 5.26 -0.95 -20.15
N LEU A 97 4.37 -1.61 -19.40
CA LEU A 97 4.72 -2.51 -18.30
C LEU A 97 5.44 -3.78 -18.77
N ALA A 98 5.16 -4.30 -19.97
CA ALA A 98 5.85 -5.46 -20.52
C ALA A 98 7.22 -5.08 -21.08
N THR A 99 7.30 -4.00 -21.86
CA THR A 99 8.53 -3.61 -22.56
C THR A 99 9.47 -2.76 -21.70
N GLY A 100 8.95 -2.08 -20.68
CA GLY A 100 9.70 -1.08 -19.91
C GLY A 100 10.08 0.16 -20.72
N ARG A 101 9.43 0.40 -21.87
CA ARG A 101 9.73 1.53 -22.76
C ARG A 101 8.50 2.43 -22.93
N PRO A 102 8.70 3.73 -23.23
CA PRO A 102 7.62 4.61 -23.65
C PRO A 102 6.79 4.01 -24.78
N VAL A 103 5.47 4.11 -24.66
CA VAL A 103 4.51 3.71 -25.69
C VAL A 103 3.74 4.94 -26.12
N SER A 104 3.92 5.35 -27.38
CA SER A 104 3.19 6.47 -27.97
C SER A 104 2.14 5.97 -28.95
N CYS A 105 0.96 6.59 -28.92
CA CYS A 105 -0.12 6.47 -29.88
C CYS A 105 -0.38 7.88 -30.46
N PRO A 106 0.35 8.29 -31.52
CA PRO A 106 0.25 9.66 -32.04
C PRO A 106 -1.10 9.98 -32.70
N ASP A 107 -1.82 8.98 -33.21
CA ASP A 107 -3.18 9.16 -33.74
C ASP A 107 -4.00 7.89 -33.54
N LEU A 108 -4.85 7.88 -32.51
CA LEU A 108 -5.70 6.75 -32.16
C LEU A 108 -6.70 6.38 -33.27
N LEU A 109 -7.02 7.29 -34.20
CA LEU A 109 -7.84 6.92 -35.36
C LEU A 109 -7.09 5.95 -36.29
N ARG A 110 -5.77 6.08 -36.38
CA ARG A 110 -4.91 5.29 -37.27
C ARG A 110 -4.23 4.12 -36.57
N ASP A 111 -4.03 4.22 -35.27
CA ASP A 111 -3.49 3.13 -34.46
C ASP A 111 -4.51 1.99 -34.37
N ARG A 112 -4.08 0.76 -34.65
CA ARG A 112 -4.92 -0.46 -34.68
C ARG A 112 -4.39 -1.56 -33.77
N ARG A 113 -3.45 -1.25 -32.89
CA ARG A 113 -2.80 -2.26 -32.03
C ARG A 113 -3.76 -2.86 -30.99
N TRP A 114 -4.70 -2.07 -30.47
CA TRP A 114 -5.61 -2.46 -29.39
C TRP A 114 -7.02 -1.92 -29.64
N ASP A 115 -7.84 -2.66 -30.38
CA ASP A 115 -9.16 -2.18 -30.82
C ASP A 115 -10.11 -1.87 -29.65
N GLY A 116 -10.07 -2.66 -28.56
CA GLY A 116 -10.86 -2.42 -27.35
C GLY A 116 -10.49 -1.10 -26.67
N TYR A 117 -9.22 -0.93 -26.28
CA TYR A 117 -8.72 0.33 -25.72
C TYR A 117 -9.00 1.52 -26.64
N ARG A 118 -8.75 1.36 -27.94
CA ARG A 118 -8.95 2.40 -28.96
C ARG A 118 -10.40 2.88 -29.00
N ALA A 119 -11.37 1.97 -28.95
CA ALA A 119 -12.79 2.33 -28.98
C ALA A 119 -13.14 3.22 -27.79
N HIS A 120 -12.76 2.83 -26.57
CA HIS A 120 -13.01 3.64 -25.37
C HIS A 120 -12.24 4.97 -25.40
N ALA A 121 -11.00 4.98 -25.88
CA ALA A 121 -10.21 6.21 -25.95
C ALA A 121 -10.82 7.23 -26.92
N LEU A 122 -11.33 6.77 -28.07
CA LEU A 122 -12.03 7.62 -29.03
C LEU A 122 -13.39 8.09 -28.51
N ASP A 123 -14.11 7.28 -27.75
CA ASP A 123 -15.37 7.65 -27.09
C ASP A 123 -15.16 8.76 -26.05
N ALA A 124 -14.05 8.71 -25.32
CA ALA A 124 -13.57 9.79 -24.45
C ALA A 124 -12.98 11.00 -25.21
N GLY A 125 -13.05 11.01 -26.56
CA GLY A 125 -12.57 12.08 -27.42
C GLY A 125 -11.06 12.13 -27.64
N LEU A 126 -10.29 11.20 -27.06
CA LEU A 126 -8.83 11.20 -27.17
C LEU A 126 -8.37 10.88 -28.58
N ARG A 127 -7.35 11.61 -29.04
CA ARG A 127 -6.73 11.45 -30.36
C ARG A 127 -5.27 11.05 -30.29
N SER A 128 -4.57 11.35 -29.20
CA SER A 128 -3.24 10.81 -28.95
C SER A 128 -2.99 10.55 -27.46
N THR A 129 -2.15 9.57 -27.19
CA THR A 129 -1.70 9.21 -25.84
C THR A 129 -0.21 8.85 -25.84
N THR A 130 0.49 9.14 -24.75
CA THR A 130 1.86 8.70 -24.53
C THR A 130 1.99 8.17 -23.12
N THR A 131 2.36 6.90 -22.97
CA THR A 131 2.54 6.20 -21.69
C THR A 131 4.02 6.01 -21.41
N LEU A 132 4.48 6.54 -20.27
CA LEU A 132 5.87 6.55 -19.84
C LEU A 132 6.03 5.66 -18.61
N PRO A 133 6.80 4.56 -18.69
CA PRO A 133 7.07 3.71 -17.54
C PRO A 133 8.34 4.14 -16.79
N TYR A 134 8.24 4.23 -15.46
CA TYR A 134 9.35 4.51 -14.56
C TYR A 134 9.53 3.33 -13.61
N ARG A 135 10.64 2.62 -13.76
CA ARG A 135 10.96 1.45 -12.95
C ARG A 135 11.95 1.83 -11.86
N ARG A 136 11.59 1.56 -10.62
CA ARG A 136 12.48 1.81 -9.48
C ARG A 136 12.28 0.74 -8.43
N ALA A 137 13.36 0.03 -8.10
CA ALA A 137 13.37 -0.96 -7.02
C ALA A 137 12.21 -1.99 -7.06
N GLY A 138 11.89 -2.51 -8.25
CA GLY A 138 10.82 -3.50 -8.44
C GLY A 138 9.42 -2.90 -8.63
N VAL A 139 9.22 -1.62 -8.28
CA VAL A 139 7.98 -0.89 -8.49
C VAL A 139 7.97 -0.27 -9.88
N VAL A 140 6.81 -0.28 -10.54
CA VAL A 140 6.62 0.36 -11.85
C VAL A 140 5.50 1.38 -11.77
N LEU A 141 5.87 2.65 -11.93
CA LEU A 141 4.94 3.75 -12.15
C LEU A 141 4.73 3.92 -13.65
N THR A 142 3.49 4.03 -14.12
CA THR A 142 3.23 4.53 -15.47
C THR A 142 2.56 5.88 -15.39
N LEU A 143 3.01 6.81 -16.24
CA LEU A 143 2.39 8.11 -16.42
C LEU A 143 1.92 8.20 -17.87
N THR A 144 0.61 8.33 -18.07
CA THR A 144 0.04 8.51 -19.40
C THR A 144 -0.49 9.91 -19.54
N VAL A 145 -0.02 10.63 -20.56
CA VAL A 145 -0.58 11.92 -20.99
C VAL A 145 -1.48 11.71 -22.19
N CYS A 146 -2.54 12.51 -22.29
CA CYS A 146 -3.60 12.38 -23.27
C CYS A 146 -3.85 13.71 -23.99
N SER A 147 -4.26 13.66 -25.26
CA SER A 147 -4.66 14.84 -26.02
C SER A 147 -5.86 14.58 -26.93
N PHE A 148 -6.69 15.60 -27.12
CA PHE A 148 -7.75 15.64 -28.14
C PHE A 148 -7.24 15.93 -29.56
N ARG A 149 -5.93 16.16 -29.73
CA ARG A 149 -5.30 16.35 -31.03
C ARG A 149 -4.41 15.16 -31.39
N PRO A 150 -4.35 14.77 -32.67
CA PRO A 150 -3.30 13.87 -33.12
C PRO A 150 -1.93 14.55 -32.91
N HIS A 151 -0.93 13.80 -32.47
CA HIS A 151 0.41 14.24 -32.12
C HIS A 151 0.45 15.27 -30.98
N GLY A 152 -0.65 15.47 -30.25
CA GLY A 152 -0.70 16.42 -29.13
C GLY A 152 0.10 15.97 -27.90
N THR A 153 0.38 14.67 -27.80
CA THR A 153 1.26 14.08 -26.77
C THR A 153 2.65 13.73 -27.30
N ALA A 154 2.94 14.04 -28.58
CA ALA A 154 4.26 13.90 -29.12
C ALA A 154 5.12 15.06 -28.60
N GLU A 155 6.21 14.74 -27.93
CA GLU A 155 7.19 15.75 -27.56
C GLU A 155 7.89 16.25 -28.82
N ASN A 156 8.25 17.54 -28.84
CA ASN A 156 8.90 18.14 -30.00
C ASN A 156 10.09 17.28 -30.45
N PRO A 157 10.22 16.96 -31.76
CA PRO A 157 11.29 16.10 -32.26
C PRO A 157 12.70 16.66 -31.98
N GLU A 158 12.82 17.97 -31.74
CA GLU A 158 14.06 18.66 -31.32
C GLU A 158 14.45 18.41 -29.84
N ASN A 159 13.56 17.85 -29.03
CA ASN A 159 13.80 17.37 -27.65
C ASN A 159 13.63 15.85 -27.53
N SER A 160 13.67 15.11 -28.64
CA SER A 160 13.43 13.67 -28.60
C SER A 160 14.54 12.95 -27.81
N PRO A 161 14.21 12.11 -26.81
CA PRO A 161 15.18 11.29 -26.08
C PRO A 161 15.82 10.17 -26.93
N ALA A 162 15.55 10.16 -28.24
CA ALA A 162 16.03 9.16 -29.19
C ALA A 162 17.35 9.54 -29.91
N ASP A 163 17.98 10.68 -29.59
CA ASP A 163 19.38 10.91 -29.95
C ASP A 163 20.30 10.39 -28.84
N PRO A 164 20.92 9.20 -29.00
CA PRO A 164 21.87 8.65 -28.02
C PRO A 164 23.12 9.54 -27.83
N GLY A 165 23.29 10.60 -28.63
CA GLY A 165 24.36 11.59 -28.51
C GLY A 165 24.03 12.84 -27.68
N ASN A 166 22.77 13.06 -27.27
CA ASN A 166 22.37 14.27 -26.52
C ASN A 166 21.62 13.92 -25.22
N PRO A 167 22.34 13.63 -24.11
CA PRO A 167 21.72 13.33 -22.81
C PRO A 167 21.07 14.55 -22.11
N GLY A 168 20.82 15.65 -22.83
CA GLY A 168 20.56 16.96 -22.25
C GLY A 168 19.10 17.45 -22.20
N THR A 169 18.11 16.70 -22.68
CA THR A 169 16.74 17.24 -22.77
C THR A 169 15.66 16.23 -22.41
N ALA A 170 15.76 15.66 -21.20
CA ALA A 170 14.62 14.98 -20.59
C ALA A 170 13.45 15.97 -20.52
N SER A 171 12.29 15.58 -21.05
CA SER A 171 11.09 16.40 -20.95
C SER A 171 10.71 16.63 -19.49
N TYR A 172 10.01 17.72 -19.21
CA TYR A 172 9.49 17.99 -17.86
C TYR A 172 8.67 16.81 -17.33
N THR A 173 7.94 16.12 -18.21
CA THR A 173 7.14 14.93 -17.85
C THR A 173 8.03 13.75 -17.43
N ASP A 174 9.17 13.54 -18.11
CA ASP A 174 10.15 12.50 -17.76
C ASP A 174 10.80 12.77 -16.40
N LEU A 175 11.27 14.01 -16.20
CA LEU A 175 11.86 14.45 -14.93
C LEU A 175 10.88 14.31 -13.77
N LEU A 176 9.64 14.76 -13.98
CA LEU A 176 8.57 14.66 -13.00
C LEU A 176 8.25 13.20 -12.66
N GLY A 177 8.15 12.34 -13.67
CA GLY A 177 7.87 10.92 -13.49
C GLY A 177 8.98 10.17 -12.76
N ASP A 178 10.25 10.43 -13.08
CA ASP A 178 11.39 9.79 -12.40
C ASP A 178 11.52 10.24 -10.94
N LEU A 179 11.33 11.54 -10.67
CA LEU A 179 11.28 12.07 -9.31
C LEU A 179 10.13 11.47 -8.52
N ALA A 180 8.94 11.40 -9.11
CA ALA A 180 7.77 10.82 -8.46
C ALA A 180 7.97 9.33 -8.15
N ALA A 181 8.50 8.54 -9.08
CA ALA A 181 8.84 7.14 -8.84
C ALA A 181 9.83 6.99 -7.67
N SER A 182 10.84 7.85 -7.60
CA SER A 182 11.83 7.84 -6.50
C SER A 182 11.20 8.18 -5.15
N VAL A 183 10.32 9.18 -5.09
CA VAL A 183 9.62 9.58 -3.86
C VAL A 183 8.64 8.48 -3.42
N LEU A 184 7.86 7.93 -4.34
CA LEU A 184 6.90 6.86 -4.04
C LEU A 184 7.60 5.62 -3.48
N VAL A 185 8.70 5.17 -4.09
CA VAL A 185 9.49 4.04 -3.56
C VAL A 185 10.03 4.33 -2.17
N ARG A 186 10.48 5.56 -1.91
CA ARG A 186 10.97 5.95 -0.59
C ARG A 186 9.86 5.91 0.45
N ASP A 187 8.69 6.46 0.12
CA ASP A 187 7.52 6.48 1.00
C ASP A 187 7.03 5.06 1.33
N LEU A 188 6.93 4.19 0.31
CA LEU A 188 6.54 2.78 0.49
C LEU A 188 7.53 2.02 1.39
N ARG A 189 8.83 2.19 1.18
CA ARG A 189 9.86 1.59 2.05
C ARG A 189 9.82 2.13 3.47
N TYR A 190 9.59 3.43 3.61
CA TYR A 190 9.49 4.06 4.91
C TYR A 190 8.31 3.52 5.71
N ARG A 191 7.14 3.37 5.08
CA ARG A 191 5.97 2.75 5.70
C ARG A 191 6.21 1.30 6.09
N ALA A 192 6.76 0.49 5.19
CA ALA A 192 7.10 -0.91 5.51
C ALA A 192 8.05 -1.01 6.72
N ALA A 193 9.01 -0.08 6.85
CA ALA A 193 9.89 -0.03 8.01
C ALA A 193 9.16 0.41 9.30
N LEU A 194 8.21 1.33 9.23
CA LEU A 194 7.38 1.70 10.37
C LEU A 194 6.48 0.55 10.83
N ASP A 195 5.87 -0.17 9.89
CA ASP A 195 5.04 -1.34 10.19
C ASP A 195 5.87 -2.45 10.85
N GLU A 196 7.10 -2.68 10.37
CA GLU A 196 8.04 -3.62 11.01
C GLU A 196 8.40 -3.19 12.44
N VAL A 197 8.67 -1.89 12.65
CA VAL A 197 8.94 -1.34 13.99
C VAL A 197 7.74 -1.52 14.91
N GLU A 198 6.51 -1.31 14.44
CA GLU A 198 5.30 -1.52 15.22
C GLU A 198 5.09 -2.99 15.59
N GLN A 199 5.33 -3.90 14.64
CA GLN A 199 5.28 -5.35 14.88
C GLN A 199 6.33 -5.78 15.91
N LEU A 200 7.56 -5.25 15.80
CA LEU A 200 8.63 -5.50 16.77
C LEU A 200 8.30 -4.92 18.14
N ASP A 201 7.79 -3.69 18.23
CA ASP A 201 7.36 -3.08 19.49
C ASP A 201 6.24 -3.89 20.14
N THR A 202 5.27 -4.35 19.35
CA THR A 202 4.20 -5.25 19.82
C THR A 202 4.75 -6.58 20.36
N ALA A 203 5.71 -7.18 19.65
CA ALA A 203 6.39 -8.40 20.10
C ALA A 203 7.22 -8.15 21.39
N LEU A 204 7.88 -7.00 21.49
CA LEU A 204 8.67 -6.60 22.67
C LEU A 204 7.80 -6.21 23.86
N ARG A 205 6.60 -5.66 23.68
CA ARG A 205 5.66 -5.35 24.77
C ARG A 205 4.95 -6.59 25.31
N SER A 206 4.70 -7.58 24.46
CA SER A 206 4.01 -8.81 24.87
C SER A 206 4.90 -9.77 25.67
N ARG A 207 6.21 -9.79 25.42
CA ARG A 207 7.17 -10.69 26.08
C ARG A 207 7.37 -10.42 27.59
N PRO A 208 7.50 -9.16 28.08
CA PRO A 208 7.63 -8.85 29.50
C PRO A 208 6.43 -9.27 30.35
N VAL A 209 5.20 -9.19 29.82
CA VAL A 209 4.00 -9.57 30.57
C VAL A 209 3.92 -11.09 30.72
N VAL A 210 4.26 -11.84 29.66
CA VAL A 210 4.34 -13.30 29.69
C VAL A 210 5.46 -13.76 30.63
N ASP A 211 6.64 -13.15 30.55
CA ASP A 211 7.77 -13.49 31.44
C ASP A 211 7.44 -13.19 32.92
N ARG A 212 6.75 -12.08 33.21
CA ARG A 212 6.27 -11.76 34.57
C ARG A 212 5.22 -12.75 35.05
N ALA A 213 4.28 -13.15 34.18
CA ALA A 213 3.28 -14.16 34.52
C ALA A 213 3.93 -15.52 34.78
N CYS A 214 4.90 -15.94 33.96
CA CYS A 214 5.72 -17.13 34.21
C CYS A 214 6.43 -17.03 35.57
N GLY A 215 7.03 -15.86 35.89
CA GLY A 215 7.64 -15.57 37.20
C GLY A 215 6.70 -15.80 38.38
N ILE A 216 5.47 -15.30 38.27
CA ILE A 216 4.42 -15.48 39.28
C ILE A 216 4.04 -16.97 39.40
N ILE A 217 3.88 -17.69 38.29
CA ILE A 217 3.55 -19.12 38.30
C ILE A 217 4.67 -19.94 38.94
N MET A 218 5.93 -19.66 38.59
CA MET A 218 7.10 -20.31 39.21
C MET A 218 7.11 -20.07 40.72
N ALA A 219 6.82 -18.85 41.18
CA ALA A 219 6.78 -18.52 42.61
C ALA A 219 5.64 -19.21 43.36
N VAL A 220 4.48 -19.41 42.73
CA VAL A 220 3.30 -20.04 43.36
C VAL A 220 3.42 -21.57 43.36
N THR A 221 4.02 -22.17 42.33
CA THR A 221 4.00 -23.61 42.11
C THR A 221 5.35 -24.30 42.35
N GLY A 222 6.44 -23.55 42.41
CA GLY A 222 7.80 -24.09 42.48
C GLY A 222 8.30 -24.73 41.18
N CYS A 223 7.59 -24.57 40.06
CA CYS A 223 7.96 -25.17 38.79
C CYS A 223 9.10 -24.42 38.08
N GLY A 224 9.74 -25.08 37.11
CA GLY A 224 10.72 -24.43 36.22
C GLY A 224 10.08 -23.54 35.15
N PRO A 225 10.88 -22.73 34.44
CA PRO A 225 10.40 -21.75 33.44
C PRO A 225 9.63 -22.41 32.28
N ASP A 226 10.10 -23.55 31.78
CA ASP A 226 9.43 -24.27 30.68
C ASP A 226 8.03 -24.77 31.07
N GLN A 227 7.89 -25.25 32.32
CA GLN A 227 6.61 -25.69 32.86
C GLN A 227 5.66 -24.50 33.07
N ALA A 228 6.16 -23.37 33.57
CA ALA A 228 5.35 -22.16 33.75
C ALA A 228 4.78 -21.64 32.41
N PHE A 229 5.60 -21.62 31.35
CA PHE A 229 5.15 -21.23 30.02
C PHE A 229 4.15 -22.23 29.42
N ALA A 230 4.38 -23.53 29.62
CA ALA A 230 3.46 -24.58 29.16
C ALA A 230 2.07 -24.46 29.83
N VAL A 231 2.02 -24.10 31.12
CA VAL A 231 0.78 -23.83 31.85
C VAL A 231 0.04 -22.67 31.22
N LEU A 232 0.71 -21.52 31.04
CA LEU A 232 0.14 -20.33 30.41
C LEU A 232 -0.43 -20.63 29.02
N ARG A 233 0.32 -21.37 28.20
CA ARG A 233 -0.12 -21.80 26.86
C ARG A 233 -1.37 -22.67 26.92
N ARG A 234 -1.44 -23.59 27.86
CA ARG A 234 -2.60 -24.51 28.00
C ARG A 234 -3.85 -23.79 28.45
N VAL A 235 -3.73 -22.84 29.38
CA VAL A 235 -4.85 -21.98 29.81
C VAL A 235 -5.35 -21.12 28.65
N SER A 236 -4.44 -20.49 27.89
CA SER A 236 -4.77 -19.73 26.68
C SER A 236 -5.52 -20.57 25.64
N GLN A 237 -5.06 -21.79 25.37
CA GLN A 237 -5.71 -22.71 24.44
C GLN A 237 -7.10 -23.16 24.91
N ARG A 238 -7.25 -23.51 26.20
CA ARG A 238 -8.53 -23.97 26.77
C ARG A 238 -9.57 -22.85 26.83
N ALA A 239 -9.14 -21.63 27.13
CA ALA A 239 -10.00 -20.45 27.18
C ALA A 239 -10.26 -19.82 25.80
N ASN A 240 -9.58 -20.28 24.75
CA ASN A 240 -9.56 -19.69 23.41
C ASN A 240 -9.30 -18.17 23.43
N ARG A 241 -8.35 -17.73 24.25
CA ARG A 241 -7.94 -16.33 24.43
C ARG A 241 -6.47 -16.15 24.10
N LYS A 242 -6.09 -14.96 23.62
CA LYS A 242 -4.68 -14.66 23.31
C LYS A 242 -3.82 -14.85 24.57
N LEU A 243 -2.64 -15.45 24.39
CA LEU A 243 -1.70 -15.76 25.49
C LEU A 243 -1.36 -14.52 26.33
N HIS A 244 -1.23 -13.37 25.67
CA HIS A 244 -1.01 -12.07 26.29
C HIS A 244 -2.10 -11.72 27.31
N ASP A 245 -3.38 -11.84 26.93
CA ASP A 245 -4.52 -11.48 27.79
C ASP A 245 -4.65 -12.42 29.01
N VAL A 246 -4.20 -13.66 28.86
CA VAL A 246 -4.11 -14.62 29.97
C VAL A 246 -2.98 -14.22 30.91
N ALA A 247 -1.79 -13.92 30.38
CA ALA A 247 -0.64 -13.47 31.15
C ALA A 247 -0.95 -12.17 31.93
N GLU A 248 -1.62 -11.21 31.30
CA GLU A 248 -2.07 -9.99 31.96
C GLU A 248 -3.06 -10.27 33.09
N GLY A 249 -3.98 -11.23 32.90
CA GLY A 249 -4.87 -11.73 33.94
C GLY A 249 -4.12 -12.30 35.14
N VAL A 250 -3.07 -13.10 34.91
CA VAL A 250 -2.21 -13.67 35.96
C VAL A 250 -1.44 -12.58 36.70
N VAL A 251 -0.86 -11.60 35.99
CA VAL A 251 -0.14 -10.47 36.59
C VAL A 251 -1.07 -9.62 37.44
N ARG A 252 -2.26 -9.28 36.93
CA ARG A 252 -3.27 -8.47 37.65
C ARG A 252 -3.77 -9.15 38.92
N THR A 253 -3.97 -10.47 38.88
CA THR A 253 -4.42 -11.25 40.04
C THR A 253 -3.27 -11.65 40.98
N ARG A 254 -2.02 -11.34 40.61
CA ARG A 254 -0.80 -11.79 41.30
C ARG A 254 -0.76 -13.31 41.52
N GLY A 255 -1.28 -14.08 40.55
CA GLY A 255 -1.33 -15.54 40.62
C GLY A 255 -2.51 -16.12 41.40
N ARG A 256 -3.37 -15.29 42.02
CA ARG A 256 -4.56 -15.78 42.74
C ARG A 256 -5.56 -16.39 41.76
N GLY A 257 -5.91 -17.66 41.97
CA GLY A 257 -6.82 -18.41 41.12
C GLY A 257 -6.12 -19.34 40.11
N VAL A 258 -4.83 -19.12 39.83
CA VAL A 258 -4.04 -20.01 38.97
C VAL A 258 -3.93 -21.41 39.57
N GLU A 259 -3.86 -21.51 40.90
CA GLU A 259 -3.90 -22.79 41.64
C GLU A 259 -5.17 -23.61 41.35
N ARG A 260 -6.33 -22.94 41.19
CA ARG A 260 -7.60 -23.63 40.87
C ARG A 260 -7.60 -24.15 39.44
N GLU A 261 -7.12 -23.36 38.47
CA GLU A 261 -6.98 -23.81 37.08
C GLU A 261 -5.96 -24.94 36.95
N LEU A 262 -4.82 -24.86 37.67
CA LEU A 262 -3.80 -25.91 37.71
C LEU A 262 -4.34 -27.23 38.31
N ARG A 263 -5.14 -27.15 39.38
CA ARG A 263 -5.86 -28.32 39.93
C ARG A 263 -6.87 -28.89 38.94
N GLN A 264 -7.58 -28.05 38.19
CA GLN A 264 -8.49 -28.49 37.12
C GLN A 264 -7.76 -29.07 35.89
N LEU A 265 -6.47 -28.76 35.72
CA LEU A 265 -5.61 -29.29 34.66
C LEU A 265 -4.83 -30.55 35.08
N GLY A 266 -5.00 -31.02 36.32
CA GLY A 266 -4.42 -32.28 36.81
C GLY A 266 -2.90 -32.28 36.95
N GLN A 267 -2.27 -31.12 37.17
CA GLN A 267 -0.80 -30.96 37.17
C GLN A 267 -0.18 -30.51 38.50
N MET A 268 -0.83 -30.72 39.65
CA MET A 268 -0.09 -30.66 40.91
C MET A 268 0.52 -32.05 41.21
N PRO A 269 1.84 -32.16 41.46
CA PRO A 269 2.36 -33.28 42.23
C PRO A 269 1.82 -33.24 43.67
#